data_AF-A0A0R1GK75-F1
#
_entry.id   AF-A0A0R1GK75-F1
#
_cell.length_a   1.000
_cell.length_b   1.000
_cell.length_c   1.000
_cell.angle_alpha   90.00
_cell.angle_beta   90.00
_cell.angle_gamma   90.00
#
_symmetry.space_group_name_H-M   'P 1'
#
loop_
_entity.id
_entity.type
_entity.pdbx_description
1 polymer ?
#
loop_
_entity_poly.entity_id
_entity_poly.type
_entity_poly.pdbx_seq_one_letter_code
_entity_poly.pdbx_strand_id
1 'polypeptide(L)'
;MGLLGVGIVSLSLAGCSNSANNSGSTKDTAVKLTKQDLRDKYANTSDAQANAYNAMLDNAENKISDSEYSTKLQTALEKINKQNENLDATSTNKSAARDLKKFNDFGADTIIDLKNNNGEEFNKDAKAQTKVNNKVRPEINAPHPANFNKTIKRWHKYASNQPHTTKNSIVTPDYTITITKTETTPHFESGTDLVIYYDFKNTSSDQNIEPEDEFMNGEITQENDTSIVTLNTGNPDNSDPFASLEEASQQKVKPGATVQCAIDYELDNSDNVVKMTAKDENLNKIGSLTIWNPND
;
A
#
# COMPACT_ATOMS: atom_id res chain seq x y z
N MET A 1 -15.62 70.17 -18.08
CA MET A 1 -14.47 69.87 -17.19
C MET A 1 -13.61 68.89 -17.98
N GLY A 2 -12.66 69.30 -18.83
CA GLY A 2 -11.45 70.08 -18.51
C GLY A 2 -10.49 69.18 -17.72
N LEU A 3 -9.28 68.82 -18.14
CA LEU A 3 -8.36 69.40 -19.13
C LEU A 3 -7.16 68.41 -19.31
N LEU A 4 -6.59 68.35 -20.53
CA LEU A 4 -5.15 68.28 -20.92
C LEU A 4 -4.18 67.25 -20.27
N GLY A 5 -3.19 66.65 -20.95
CA GLY A 5 -2.53 66.92 -22.25
C GLY A 5 -1.62 65.75 -22.66
N VAL A 6 -1.43 65.46 -23.96
CA VAL A 6 -0.46 66.03 -24.93
C VAL A 6 1.00 65.59 -24.68
N GLY A 7 1.54 64.87 -25.67
CA GLY A 7 2.96 64.57 -25.85
C GLY A 7 3.20 63.82 -27.17
N ILE A 8 3.13 64.53 -28.29
CA ILE A 8 3.52 64.11 -29.65
C ILE A 8 5.01 64.45 -29.85
N VAL A 9 5.82 63.54 -30.42
CA VAL A 9 6.77 63.86 -31.53
C VAL A 9 6.96 62.63 -32.46
N SER A 10 6.63 62.89 -33.72
CA SER A 10 6.88 62.29 -35.06
C SER A 10 8.20 61.51 -35.31
N LEU A 11 8.18 60.43 -36.12
CA LEU A 11 8.52 60.32 -37.58
C LEU A 11 9.89 60.92 -37.96
N SER A 12 10.78 60.30 -38.77
CA SER A 12 10.71 59.27 -39.82
C SER A 12 12.15 58.80 -40.14
N LEU A 13 12.37 57.67 -40.82
CA LEU A 13 12.69 57.71 -42.26
C LEU A 13 12.36 56.38 -42.95
N ALA A 14 11.71 56.51 -44.10
CA ALA A 14 11.34 55.44 -45.01
C ALA A 14 12.54 54.89 -45.80
N GLY A 15 12.47 53.60 -46.10
CA GLY A 15 13.17 52.96 -47.20
C GLY A 15 12.28 51.84 -47.75
N CYS A 16 11.52 52.15 -48.79
CA CYS A 16 10.71 51.18 -49.53
C CYS A 16 11.61 50.18 -50.27
N SER A 17 11.31 48.88 -50.23
CA SER A 17 10.89 48.11 -51.41
C SER A 17 10.78 46.59 -51.15
N ASN A 18 9.60 46.08 -51.52
CA ASN A 18 9.24 44.75 -52.01
C ASN A 18 9.79 43.44 -51.39
N SER A 19 8.84 42.75 -50.76
CA SER A 19 8.37 41.41 -51.18
C SER A 19 9.40 40.29 -51.30
N ALA A 20 9.61 39.61 -50.18
CA ALA A 20 9.71 38.15 -50.18
C ALA A 20 8.98 37.65 -48.93
N ASN A 21 7.79 37.11 -49.15
CA ASN A 21 7.05 36.31 -48.20
C ASN A 21 7.97 35.15 -47.76
N ASN A 22 8.47 35.18 -46.53
CA ASN A 22 9.06 34.01 -45.92
C ASN A 22 8.40 33.81 -44.56
N SER A 23 7.25 33.14 -44.59
CA SER A 23 6.73 32.42 -43.44
C SER A 23 7.74 31.34 -43.08
N GLY A 24 8.77 31.73 -42.33
CA GLY A 24 9.66 30.80 -41.67
C GLY A 24 8.87 30.13 -40.57
N SER A 25 8.16 29.04 -40.93
CA SER A 25 7.73 28.07 -39.93
C SER A 25 9.00 27.63 -39.21
N THR A 26 9.17 28.02 -37.96
CA THR A 26 9.97 27.23 -37.02
C THR A 26 9.21 25.92 -36.90
N LYS A 27 9.47 24.99 -37.83
CA LYS A 27 9.17 23.58 -37.61
C LYS A 27 9.91 23.23 -36.35
N ASP A 28 9.17 23.10 -35.25
CA ASP A 28 9.62 22.42 -34.06
C ASP A 28 10.32 21.15 -34.53
N THR A 29 11.65 21.18 -34.50
CA THR A 29 12.42 20.08 -35.03
C THR A 29 12.40 19.05 -33.93
N ALA A 30 11.38 18.20 -33.96
CA ALA A 30 11.18 17.08 -33.05
C ALA A 30 12.53 16.40 -32.75
N VAL A 31 13.08 16.65 -31.56
CA VAL A 31 14.38 16.12 -31.15
C VAL A 31 14.23 14.62 -31.00
N LYS A 32 14.84 13.85 -31.90
CA LYS A 32 14.74 12.39 -31.86
C LYS A 32 15.43 11.84 -30.62
N LEU A 33 14.69 11.16 -29.75
CA LEU A 33 15.29 10.50 -28.59
C LEU A 33 16.12 9.28 -29.05
N THR A 34 17.37 9.27 -28.61
CA THR A 34 18.31 8.17 -28.74
C THR A 34 18.08 7.12 -27.66
N LYS A 35 18.71 5.95 -27.80
CA LYS A 35 18.71 4.95 -26.71
C LYS A 35 19.34 5.50 -25.42
N GLN A 36 20.33 6.39 -25.52
CA GLN A 36 20.96 6.99 -24.35
C GLN A 36 19.99 7.93 -23.63
N ASP A 37 19.26 8.76 -24.38
CA ASP A 37 18.25 9.65 -23.78
C ASP A 37 17.16 8.87 -23.02
N LEU A 38 16.74 7.71 -23.56
CA LEU A 38 15.80 6.83 -22.89
C LEU A 38 16.38 6.20 -21.62
N ARG A 39 17.68 5.85 -21.61
CA ARG A 39 18.37 5.35 -20.40
C ARG A 39 18.44 6.42 -19.32
N ASP A 40 18.80 7.64 -19.70
CA ASP A 40 18.94 8.74 -18.75
C ASP A 40 17.58 9.10 -18.15
N LYS A 41 16.52 9.14 -18.98
CA LYS A 41 15.14 9.30 -18.50
C LYS A 41 14.74 8.17 -17.55
N TYR A 42 15.01 6.91 -17.90
CA TYR A 42 14.73 5.75 -17.05
C TYR A 42 15.45 5.80 -15.70
N ALA A 43 16.73 6.16 -15.68
CA ALA A 43 17.52 6.28 -14.45
C ALA A 43 16.95 7.40 -13.55
N ASN A 44 16.66 8.56 -14.12
CA ASN A 44 16.07 9.68 -13.39
C ASN A 44 14.69 9.36 -12.82
N THR A 45 13.81 8.69 -13.58
CA THR A 45 12.51 8.23 -13.05
C THR A 45 12.71 7.24 -11.91
N SER A 46 13.60 6.25 -12.08
CA SER A 46 13.84 5.24 -11.06
C SER A 46 14.35 5.85 -9.74
N ASP A 47 15.23 6.85 -9.82
CA ASP A 47 15.70 7.59 -8.64
C ASP A 47 14.61 8.48 -8.03
N ALA A 48 13.79 9.14 -8.85
CA ALA A 48 12.66 9.94 -8.36
C ALA A 48 11.65 9.07 -7.60
N GLN A 49 11.29 7.92 -8.16
CA GLN A 49 10.45 6.94 -7.48
C GLN A 49 11.11 6.47 -6.18
N ALA A 50 12.38 6.06 -6.21
CA ALA A 50 13.09 5.63 -5.00
C ALA A 50 13.07 6.67 -3.88
N ASN A 51 13.17 7.96 -4.21
CA ASN A 51 13.06 9.06 -3.25
C ASN A 51 11.66 9.19 -2.65
N ALA A 52 10.61 9.05 -3.45
CA ALA A 52 9.23 9.05 -2.96
C ALA A 52 8.99 7.88 -1.99
N TYR A 53 9.39 6.67 -2.37
CA TYR A 53 9.28 5.49 -1.49
C TYR A 53 10.07 5.65 -0.18
N ASN A 54 11.26 6.26 -0.21
CA ASN A 54 12.02 6.54 1.01
C ASN A 54 11.32 7.59 1.88
N ALA A 55 10.74 8.64 1.29
CA ALA A 55 9.98 9.63 2.04
C ALA A 55 8.79 9.00 2.77
N MET A 56 8.09 8.05 2.14
CA MET A 56 7.03 7.30 2.80
C MET A 56 7.54 6.48 3.99
N LEU A 57 8.63 5.74 3.79
CA LEU A 57 9.22 4.95 4.87
C LEU A 57 9.63 5.82 6.04
N ASP A 58 10.28 6.95 5.74
CA ASP A 58 10.71 7.87 6.78
C ASP A 58 9.50 8.53 7.47
N ASN A 59 8.41 8.82 6.76
CA ASN A 59 7.17 9.33 7.35
C ASN A 59 6.48 8.29 8.23
N ALA A 60 6.34 7.05 7.74
CA ALA A 60 5.69 5.97 8.44
C ALA A 60 6.49 5.52 9.68
N GLU A 61 7.81 5.66 9.64
CA GLU A 61 8.70 5.50 10.81
C GLU A 61 8.71 6.75 11.72
N ASN A 62 7.84 7.75 11.48
CA ASN A 62 7.76 9.04 12.20
C ASN A 62 9.10 9.81 12.27
N LYS A 63 9.94 9.68 11.25
CA LYS A 63 11.28 10.29 11.18
C LYS A 63 11.34 11.65 10.50
N ILE A 64 10.26 12.07 9.82
CA ILE A 64 10.17 13.35 9.11
C ILE A 64 8.81 14.02 9.35
N SER A 65 8.72 15.33 9.18
CA SER A 65 7.46 16.07 9.30
C SER A 65 6.57 15.90 8.06
N ASP A 66 5.25 16.11 8.21
CA ASP A 66 4.29 16.13 7.09
C ASP A 66 4.70 17.09 5.97
N SER A 67 5.26 18.25 6.33
CA SER A 67 5.75 19.25 5.38
C SER A 67 6.95 18.76 4.59
N GLU A 68 7.88 18.05 5.24
CA GLU A 68 9.04 17.43 4.60
C GLU A 68 8.62 16.27 3.71
N TYR A 69 7.70 15.41 4.20
CA TYR A 69 7.10 14.31 3.44
C TYR A 69 6.43 14.82 2.15
N SER A 70 5.52 15.78 2.27
CA SER A 70 4.80 16.37 1.14
C SER A 70 5.74 17.01 0.12
N THR A 71 6.78 17.72 0.58
CA THR A 71 7.79 18.34 -0.29
C THR A 71 8.58 17.29 -1.09
N LYS A 72 8.98 16.19 -0.43
CA LYS A 72 9.71 15.10 -1.09
C LYS A 72 8.85 14.41 -2.15
N LEU A 73 7.57 14.16 -1.89
CA LEU A 73 6.63 13.58 -2.86
C LEU A 73 6.43 14.51 -4.07
N GLN A 74 6.19 15.79 -3.83
CA GLN A 74 6.01 16.79 -4.90
C GLN A 74 7.25 16.89 -5.80
N THR A 75 8.44 16.91 -5.20
CA THR A 75 9.71 16.94 -5.92
C THR A 75 9.91 15.70 -6.81
N ALA A 76 9.52 14.53 -6.31
CA ALA A 76 9.59 13.28 -7.08
C ALA A 76 8.61 13.30 -8.27
N LEU A 77 7.37 13.74 -8.03
CA LEU A 77 6.33 13.83 -9.07
C LEU A 77 6.74 14.79 -10.19
N GLU A 78 7.26 15.97 -9.87
CA GLU A 78 7.76 16.95 -10.85
C GLU A 78 8.88 16.38 -11.71
N LYS A 79 9.81 15.63 -11.11
CA LYS A 79 10.89 14.96 -11.85
C LYS A 79 10.36 13.91 -12.82
N ILE A 80 9.38 13.10 -12.41
CA ILE A 80 8.76 12.07 -13.26
C ILE A 80 8.00 12.71 -14.42
N ASN A 81 7.18 13.73 -14.14
CA ASN A 81 6.43 14.45 -15.17
C ASN A 81 7.34 15.08 -16.21
N LYS A 82 8.46 15.67 -15.78
CA LYS A 82 9.49 16.19 -16.69
C LYS A 82 10.14 15.10 -17.54
N GLN A 83 10.30 13.86 -17.03
CA GLN A 83 10.81 12.75 -17.86
C GLN A 83 9.79 12.29 -18.90
N ASN A 84 8.50 12.39 -18.59
CA ASN A 84 7.40 12.03 -19.49
C ASN A 84 7.23 12.97 -20.67
N GLU A 85 7.68 14.22 -20.56
CA GLU A 85 7.71 15.15 -21.67
C GLU A 85 8.45 14.54 -22.87
N ASN A 86 7.73 14.46 -23.99
CA ASN A 86 8.21 14.05 -25.31
C ASN A 86 8.54 12.55 -25.49
N LEU A 87 8.09 11.64 -24.60
CA LEU A 87 8.25 10.20 -24.81
C LEU A 87 7.46 9.65 -26.01
N ASP A 88 6.27 10.18 -26.28
CA ASP A 88 5.42 9.72 -27.40
C ASP A 88 5.75 10.40 -28.75
N ALA A 89 6.39 11.58 -28.73
CA ALA A 89 6.45 12.46 -29.88
C ALA A 89 7.65 12.21 -30.83
N THR A 90 8.79 11.70 -30.34
CA THR A 90 10.04 11.83 -31.10
C THR A 90 11.02 10.65 -31.03
N SER A 91 10.73 9.58 -30.29
CA SER A 91 11.70 8.49 -30.10
C SER A 91 11.95 7.63 -31.35
N THR A 92 13.24 7.29 -31.57
CA THR A 92 13.65 6.27 -32.56
C THR A 92 13.32 4.83 -32.11
N ASN A 93 13.04 4.64 -30.82
CA ASN A 93 12.63 3.37 -30.22
C ASN A 93 11.22 3.50 -29.61
N LYS A 94 10.20 3.54 -30.48
CA LYS A 94 8.79 3.80 -30.10
C LYS A 94 8.20 2.77 -29.13
N SER A 95 8.68 1.52 -29.13
CA SER A 95 8.21 0.51 -28.16
C SER A 95 8.72 0.86 -26.76
N ALA A 96 10.03 0.99 -26.63
CA ALA A 96 10.68 1.31 -25.37
C ALA A 96 10.21 2.65 -24.79
N ALA A 97 9.97 3.66 -25.62
CA ALA A 97 9.47 4.96 -25.16
C ALA A 97 8.04 4.87 -24.62
N ARG A 98 7.16 4.08 -25.25
CA ARG A 98 5.80 3.83 -24.74
C ARG A 98 5.82 3.04 -23.43
N ASP A 99 6.66 2.00 -23.34
CA ASP A 99 6.77 1.21 -22.10
C ASP A 99 7.42 2.02 -20.97
N LEU A 100 8.39 2.89 -21.27
CA LEU A 100 8.96 3.83 -20.30
C LEU A 100 7.92 4.86 -19.83
N LYS A 101 7.09 5.37 -20.75
CA LYS A 101 5.98 6.26 -20.38
C LYS A 101 5.02 5.56 -19.42
N LYS A 102 4.64 4.31 -19.69
CA LYS A 102 3.83 3.51 -18.75
C LYS A 102 4.51 3.34 -17.39
N PHE A 103 5.82 3.11 -17.36
CA PHE A 103 6.56 3.01 -16.10
C PHE A 103 6.55 4.32 -15.31
N ASN A 104 6.70 5.45 -16.00
CA ASN A 104 6.66 6.78 -15.40
C ASN A 104 5.25 7.13 -14.91
N ASP A 105 4.24 6.99 -15.77
CA ASP A 105 2.82 7.26 -15.46
C ASP A 105 2.41 6.45 -14.21
N PHE A 106 2.75 5.17 -14.20
CA PHE A 106 2.50 4.30 -13.04
C PHE A 106 3.12 4.85 -11.75
N GLY A 107 4.39 5.25 -11.79
CA GLY A 107 5.04 5.83 -10.60
C GLY A 107 4.45 7.17 -10.18
N ALA A 108 3.96 7.98 -11.12
CA ALA A 108 3.28 9.24 -10.82
C ALA A 108 1.92 8.99 -10.14
N ASP A 109 1.12 8.07 -10.70
CA ASP A 109 -0.18 7.67 -10.14
C ASP A 109 0.01 7.14 -8.71
N THR A 110 0.97 6.24 -8.52
CA THR A 110 1.35 5.74 -7.19
C THR A 110 1.69 6.87 -6.21
N ILE A 111 2.47 7.88 -6.61
CA ILE A 111 2.81 9.03 -5.74
C ILE A 111 1.59 9.90 -5.42
N ILE A 112 0.65 10.04 -6.37
CA ILE A 112 -0.59 10.78 -6.18
C ILE A 112 -1.49 10.04 -5.18
N ASP A 113 -1.63 8.72 -5.32
CA ASP A 113 -2.43 7.91 -4.41
C ASP A 113 -1.88 7.95 -2.99
N LEU A 114 -0.55 7.93 -2.84
CA LEU A 114 0.11 8.09 -1.55
C LEU A 114 -0.11 9.45 -0.89
N LYS A 115 -0.20 10.50 -1.70
CA LYS A 115 -0.48 11.85 -1.22
C LYS A 115 -1.92 11.98 -0.71
N ASN A 116 -2.85 11.21 -1.30
CA ASN A 116 -4.28 11.38 -1.09
C ASN A 116 -4.90 10.33 -0.14
N ASN A 117 -4.37 9.11 -0.07
CA ASN A 117 -5.06 7.94 0.51
C ASN A 117 -4.25 7.15 1.56
N ASN A 118 -3.18 7.69 2.14
CA ASN A 118 -2.40 7.07 3.24
C ASN A 118 -1.88 5.61 3.02
N GLY A 119 -1.98 5.03 1.82
CA GLY A 119 -1.26 3.80 1.44
C GLY A 119 -2.00 2.46 1.54
N GLU A 120 -3.32 2.43 1.75
CA GLU A 120 -4.08 1.17 1.94
C GLU A 120 -4.09 0.21 0.72
N GLU A 121 -3.99 0.71 -0.52
CA GLU A 121 -4.03 -0.14 -1.74
C GLU A 121 -2.66 -0.46 -2.35
N PHE A 122 -1.58 0.01 -1.74
CA PHE A 122 -0.26 0.13 -2.35
C PHE A 122 0.42 -1.20 -2.76
N ASN A 123 0.11 -2.30 -2.08
CA ASN A 123 0.78 -3.59 -2.31
C ASN A 123 0.45 -4.23 -3.67
N LYS A 124 -0.67 -3.87 -4.30
CA LYS A 124 -1.03 -4.33 -5.64
C LYS A 124 -0.15 -3.69 -6.71
N ASP A 125 0.30 -2.47 -6.45
CA ASP A 125 0.96 -1.61 -7.43
C ASP A 125 2.45 -1.89 -7.59
N ALA A 126 3.15 -2.21 -6.50
CA ALA A 126 4.58 -2.56 -6.54
C ALA A 126 4.89 -3.78 -7.45
N LYS A 127 3.98 -4.77 -7.51
CA LYS A 127 4.11 -5.94 -8.39
C LYS A 127 3.96 -5.56 -9.87
N ALA A 128 3.01 -4.69 -10.20
CA ALA A 128 2.79 -4.20 -11.55
C ALA A 128 4.00 -3.36 -12.04
N GLN A 129 4.53 -2.50 -11.18
CA GLN A 129 5.71 -1.68 -11.45
C GLN A 129 6.94 -2.53 -11.77
N THR A 130 7.18 -3.59 -11.00
CA THR A 130 8.29 -4.53 -11.22
C THR A 130 8.19 -5.21 -12.59
N LYS A 131 6.98 -5.57 -13.02
CA LYS A 131 6.73 -6.19 -14.33
C LYS A 131 7.05 -5.23 -15.49
N VAL A 132 6.63 -3.97 -15.40
CA VAL A 132 6.93 -2.96 -16.43
C VAL A 132 8.44 -2.64 -16.46
N ASN A 133 9.06 -2.53 -15.29
CA ASN A 133 10.51 -2.30 -15.15
C ASN A 133 11.35 -3.39 -15.86
N ASN A 134 10.97 -4.66 -15.66
CA ASN A 134 11.63 -5.80 -16.29
C ASN A 134 11.48 -5.81 -17.82
N LYS A 135 10.47 -5.12 -18.37
CA LYS A 135 10.24 -5.01 -19.82
C LYS A 135 11.03 -3.87 -20.46
N VAL A 136 11.05 -2.68 -19.86
CA VAL A 136 11.72 -1.49 -20.43
C VAL A 136 13.24 -1.64 -20.43
N ARG A 137 13.80 -2.14 -19.33
CA ARG A 137 15.24 -2.12 -19.08
C ARG A 137 16.07 -2.86 -20.15
N PRO A 138 15.71 -4.09 -20.59
CA PRO A 138 16.45 -4.77 -21.66
C PRO A 138 16.38 -4.04 -23.01
N GLU A 139 15.25 -3.44 -23.36
CA GLU A 139 15.04 -2.78 -24.67
C GLU A 139 15.95 -1.55 -24.86
N ILE A 140 16.25 -0.85 -23.77
CA ILE A 140 17.17 0.29 -23.77
C ILE A 140 18.57 -0.09 -23.30
N ASN A 141 18.78 -1.33 -22.83
CA ASN A 141 20.01 -1.79 -22.18
C ASN A 141 20.44 -0.86 -21.03
N ALA A 142 19.47 -0.54 -20.16
CA ALA A 142 19.70 0.21 -18.93
C ALA A 142 20.25 -0.71 -17.82
N PRO A 143 21.09 -0.18 -16.92
CA PRO A 143 21.51 -0.91 -15.73
C PRO A 143 20.32 -1.18 -14.79
N HIS A 144 20.48 -2.12 -13.87
CA HIS A 144 19.52 -2.26 -12.77
C HIS A 144 19.53 -0.99 -11.91
N PRO A 145 18.37 -0.42 -11.57
CA PRO A 145 18.30 0.77 -10.73
C PRO A 145 18.53 0.37 -9.28
N ALA A 146 19.78 0.43 -8.84
CA ALA A 146 20.21 -0.07 -7.52
C ALA A 146 19.47 0.61 -6.36
N ASN A 147 19.28 1.93 -6.43
CA ASN A 147 18.56 2.70 -5.42
C ASN A 147 17.09 2.29 -5.32
N PHE A 148 16.39 2.26 -6.46
CA PHE A 148 14.99 1.83 -6.52
C PHE A 148 14.81 0.42 -5.95
N ASN A 149 15.62 -0.55 -6.38
CA ASN A 149 15.54 -1.92 -5.89
C ASN A 149 15.83 -2.03 -4.39
N LYS A 150 16.81 -1.26 -3.89
CA LYS A 150 17.12 -1.21 -2.45
C LYS A 150 15.95 -0.66 -1.65
N THR A 151 15.33 0.42 -2.12
CA THR A 151 14.18 1.03 -1.46
C THR A 151 12.96 0.10 -1.48
N ILE A 152 12.65 -0.54 -2.61
CA ILE A 152 11.55 -1.51 -2.70
C ILE A 152 11.75 -2.68 -1.73
N LYS A 153 12.98 -3.17 -1.57
CA LYS A 153 13.28 -4.20 -0.54
C LYS A 153 13.04 -3.69 0.87
N ARG A 154 13.44 -2.45 1.19
CA ARG A 154 13.17 -1.83 2.50
C ARG A 154 11.67 -1.67 2.72
N TRP A 155 10.93 -1.24 1.70
CA TRP A 155 9.47 -1.14 1.72
C TRP A 155 8.81 -2.48 2.00
N HIS A 156 9.16 -3.53 1.25
CA HIS A 156 8.61 -4.87 1.51
C HIS A 156 8.87 -5.35 2.94
N LYS A 157 10.06 -5.05 3.49
CA LYS A 157 10.36 -5.36 4.89
C LYS A 157 9.52 -4.55 5.87
N TYR A 158 9.30 -3.25 5.60
CA TYR A 158 8.42 -2.42 6.42
C TYR A 158 6.98 -2.92 6.37
N ALA A 159 6.44 -3.10 5.16
CA ALA A 159 5.08 -3.56 4.93
C ALA A 159 4.83 -4.96 5.52
N SER A 160 5.81 -5.87 5.46
CA SER A 160 5.70 -7.18 6.11
C SER A 160 5.68 -7.12 7.64
N ASN A 161 6.16 -6.01 8.21
CA ASN A 161 6.16 -5.75 9.65
C ASN A 161 4.95 -4.91 10.08
N GLN A 162 4.10 -4.43 9.18
CA GLN A 162 2.88 -3.74 9.56
C GLN A 162 1.83 -4.76 10.01
N PRO A 163 0.93 -4.38 10.93
CA PRO A 163 -0.25 -5.17 11.25
C PRO A 163 -1.05 -5.54 9.99
N HIS A 164 -1.33 -6.82 9.78
CA HIS A 164 -2.12 -7.31 8.66
C HIS A 164 -2.75 -8.67 8.97
N THR A 165 -3.64 -9.11 8.08
CA THR A 165 -4.18 -10.47 8.11
C THR A 165 -3.64 -11.30 6.93
N THR A 166 -3.47 -12.59 7.16
CA THR A 166 -3.32 -13.59 6.10
C THR A 166 -4.60 -14.42 5.99
N LYS A 167 -4.58 -15.54 5.26
CA LYS A 167 -5.75 -16.44 5.16
C LYS A 167 -6.25 -16.89 6.54
N ASN A 168 -5.33 -17.20 7.46
CA ASN A 168 -5.63 -17.81 8.75
C ASN A 168 -4.83 -17.19 9.91
N SER A 169 -4.21 -16.02 9.72
CA SER A 169 -3.40 -15.40 10.77
C SER A 169 -3.66 -13.91 10.89
N ILE A 170 -3.51 -13.41 12.11
CA ILE A 170 -3.31 -12.00 12.43
C ILE A 170 -1.83 -11.82 12.74
N VAL A 171 -1.20 -10.87 12.09
CA VAL A 171 0.23 -10.60 12.22
C VAL A 171 0.40 -9.15 12.62
N THR A 172 1.04 -8.89 13.76
CA THR A 172 1.44 -7.56 14.23
C THR A 172 2.96 -7.53 14.46
N PRO A 173 3.57 -6.37 14.77
CA PRO A 173 4.95 -6.33 15.25
C PRO A 173 5.17 -7.17 16.51
N ASP A 174 4.18 -7.19 17.41
CA ASP A 174 4.34 -7.69 18.78
C ASP A 174 3.78 -9.10 18.99
N TYR A 175 2.93 -9.59 18.09
CA TYR A 175 2.46 -10.97 18.13
C TYR A 175 2.02 -11.52 16.78
N THR A 176 1.79 -12.84 16.76
CA THR A 176 1.10 -13.53 15.68
C THR A 176 0.08 -14.49 16.27
N ILE A 177 -1.17 -14.38 15.83
CA ILE A 177 -2.24 -15.35 16.11
C ILE A 177 -2.45 -16.15 14.84
N THR A 178 -2.36 -17.47 14.90
CA THR A 178 -2.64 -18.35 13.76
C THR A 178 -3.76 -19.31 14.11
N ILE A 179 -4.89 -19.19 13.43
CA ILE A 179 -6.00 -20.12 13.55
C ILE A 179 -5.56 -21.47 12.97
N THR A 180 -5.59 -22.49 13.81
CA THR A 180 -5.12 -23.84 13.48
C THR A 180 -6.28 -24.79 13.19
N LYS A 181 -7.39 -24.63 13.90
CA LYS A 181 -8.59 -25.45 13.76
C LYS A 181 -9.82 -24.72 14.31
N THR A 182 -10.99 -25.04 13.78
CA THR A 182 -12.28 -24.72 14.39
C THR A 182 -13.11 -25.99 14.57
N GLU A 183 -13.99 -26.00 15.58
CA GLU A 183 -15.00 -27.04 15.74
C GLU A 183 -16.24 -26.48 16.45
N THR A 184 -17.37 -27.15 16.28
CA THR A 184 -18.60 -26.80 16.98
C THR A 184 -18.86 -27.74 18.14
N THR A 185 -19.44 -27.21 19.21
CA THR A 185 -19.81 -27.97 20.41
C THR A 185 -21.15 -27.47 20.96
N PRO A 186 -21.93 -28.29 21.68
CA PRO A 186 -23.13 -27.80 22.35
C PRO A 186 -22.82 -26.69 23.35
N HIS A 187 -23.63 -25.63 23.31
CA HIS A 187 -23.61 -24.55 24.30
C HIS A 187 -24.31 -25.00 25.61
N PHE A 188 -23.81 -24.57 26.77
CA PHE A 188 -24.29 -25.03 28.09
C PHE A 188 -25.81 -24.82 28.31
N GLU A 189 -26.36 -23.66 27.94
CA GLU A 189 -27.78 -23.32 28.15
C GLU A 189 -28.72 -23.66 26.98
N SER A 190 -28.22 -24.38 25.96
CA SER A 190 -28.79 -24.62 24.60
C SER A 190 -28.15 -23.75 23.52
N GLY A 191 -28.06 -24.29 22.30
CA GLY A 191 -27.37 -23.64 21.18
C GLY A 191 -26.08 -24.36 20.79
N THR A 192 -25.23 -23.69 20.04
CA THR A 192 -23.95 -24.22 19.55
C THR A 192 -22.87 -23.16 19.71
N ASP A 193 -21.75 -23.54 20.30
CA ASP A 193 -20.55 -22.72 20.34
C ASP A 193 -19.59 -23.14 19.22
N LEU A 194 -18.88 -22.16 18.67
CA LEU A 194 -17.75 -22.35 17.79
C LEU A 194 -16.47 -22.19 18.61
N VAL A 195 -15.74 -23.29 18.80
CA VAL A 195 -14.41 -23.28 19.40
C VAL A 195 -13.36 -23.00 18.33
N ILE A 196 -12.52 -22.01 18.58
CA ILE A 196 -11.44 -21.55 17.71
C ILE A 196 -10.11 -21.88 18.40
N TYR A 197 -9.38 -22.83 17.83
CA TYR A 197 -8.02 -23.17 18.26
C TYR A 197 -7.01 -22.33 17.51
N TYR A 198 -6.03 -21.81 18.23
CA TYR A 198 -4.99 -20.98 17.64
C TYR A 198 -3.64 -21.13 18.33
N ASP A 199 -2.57 -20.91 17.57
CA ASP A 199 -1.24 -20.71 18.12
C ASP A 199 -1.01 -19.21 18.32
N PHE A 200 -0.64 -18.81 19.54
CA PHE A 200 -0.20 -17.46 19.85
C PHE A 200 1.32 -17.42 19.97
N LYS A 201 1.97 -16.56 19.19
CA LYS A 201 3.40 -16.28 19.29
C LYS A 201 3.62 -14.84 19.71
N ASN A 202 4.28 -14.63 20.83
CA ASN A 202 4.74 -13.30 21.23
C ASN A 202 6.03 -12.95 20.45
N THR A 203 5.95 -11.96 19.58
CA THR A 203 7.08 -11.45 18.78
C THR A 203 7.65 -10.13 19.30
N SER A 204 7.07 -9.56 20.36
CA SER A 204 7.62 -8.38 21.03
C SER A 204 9.01 -8.66 21.59
N SER A 205 9.79 -7.61 21.79
CA SER A 205 11.15 -7.70 22.34
C SER A 205 11.21 -7.81 23.86
N ASP A 206 10.20 -7.31 24.55
CA ASP A 206 10.30 -6.93 25.96
C ASP A 206 8.98 -6.96 26.73
N GLN A 207 7.86 -7.28 26.08
CA GLN A 207 6.55 -7.31 26.72
C GLN A 207 6.06 -8.74 26.88
N ASN A 208 5.46 -9.06 28.03
CA ASN A 208 4.66 -10.28 28.15
C ASN A 208 3.22 -9.93 27.73
N ILE A 209 2.64 -10.72 26.84
CA ILE A 209 1.33 -10.43 26.22
C ILE A 209 0.36 -11.56 26.56
N GLU A 210 -0.88 -11.19 26.86
CA GLU A 210 -1.98 -12.13 27.14
C GLU A 210 -2.73 -12.41 25.83
N PRO A 211 -2.75 -13.68 25.34
CA PRO A 211 -3.35 -14.00 24.05
C PRO A 211 -4.82 -13.62 23.89
N GLU A 212 -5.63 -13.80 24.94
CA GLU A 212 -7.07 -13.53 24.89
C GLU A 212 -7.36 -12.05 24.67
N ASP A 213 -6.69 -11.15 25.41
CA ASP A 213 -6.81 -9.70 25.24
C ASP A 213 -6.56 -9.29 23.77
N GLU A 214 -5.53 -9.86 23.14
CA GLU A 214 -5.20 -9.55 21.75
C GLU A 214 -6.17 -10.15 20.75
N PHE A 215 -6.70 -11.35 21.01
CA PHE A 215 -7.71 -11.95 20.15
C PHE A 215 -9.02 -11.13 20.20
N MET A 216 -9.41 -10.70 21.40
CA MET A 216 -10.65 -9.96 21.70
C MET A 216 -10.65 -8.52 21.19
N ASN A 217 -9.49 -7.98 20.79
CA ASN A 217 -9.45 -6.73 20.02
C ASN A 217 -10.19 -6.86 18.68
N GLY A 218 -10.23 -8.07 18.10
CA GLY A 218 -10.99 -8.35 16.91
C GLY A 218 -12.49 -8.46 17.15
N GLU A 219 -13.26 -8.32 16.09
CA GLU A 219 -14.72 -8.44 16.12
C GLU A 219 -15.15 -9.67 15.32
N ILE A 220 -15.76 -10.64 16.00
CA ILE A 220 -16.31 -11.86 15.40
C ILE A 220 -17.76 -11.61 15.02
N THR A 221 -18.07 -11.84 13.75
CA THR A 221 -19.42 -11.63 13.20
C THR A 221 -19.88 -12.83 12.40
N GLN A 222 -21.20 -13.01 12.36
CA GLN A 222 -21.87 -14.00 11.54
C GLN A 222 -22.88 -13.31 10.63
N GLU A 223 -22.85 -13.64 9.34
CA GLU A 223 -23.87 -13.19 8.39
C GLU A 223 -25.15 -14.00 8.60
N ASN A 224 -26.30 -13.34 8.57
CA ASN A 224 -27.61 -13.97 8.54
C ASN A 224 -28.35 -13.48 7.29
N ASP A 225 -29.50 -14.10 6.97
CA ASP A 225 -30.29 -13.77 5.76
C ASP A 225 -30.58 -12.27 5.57
N THR A 226 -30.70 -11.54 6.68
CA THR A 226 -31.09 -10.11 6.67
C THR A 226 -30.20 -9.21 7.51
N SER A 227 -29.19 -9.73 8.20
CA SER A 227 -28.36 -8.95 9.12
C SER A 227 -26.95 -9.51 9.28
N ILE A 228 -26.07 -8.76 9.94
CA ILE A 228 -24.77 -9.23 10.41
C ILE A 228 -24.81 -9.06 11.92
N VAL A 229 -24.61 -10.14 12.66
CA VAL A 229 -24.61 -10.15 14.12
C VAL A 229 -23.17 -10.26 14.63
N THR A 230 -22.85 -9.54 15.69
CA THR A 230 -21.62 -9.74 16.45
C THR A 230 -21.85 -10.89 17.40
N LEU A 231 -20.96 -11.88 17.39
CA LEU A 231 -21.05 -13.03 18.28
C LEU A 231 -20.49 -12.67 19.65
N ASN A 232 -21.12 -13.20 20.70
CA ASN A 232 -20.60 -13.12 22.06
C ASN A 232 -19.71 -14.33 22.34
N THR A 233 -18.82 -14.21 23.33
CA THR A 233 -18.11 -15.37 23.88
C THR A 233 -19.13 -16.40 24.35
N GLY A 234 -18.93 -17.66 23.99
CA GLY A 234 -19.83 -18.73 24.37
C GLY A 234 -19.54 -19.27 25.77
N ASN A 235 -20.08 -20.45 26.04
CA ASN A 235 -19.88 -21.18 27.28
C ASN A 235 -20.06 -22.67 26.98
N PRO A 236 -19.05 -23.29 26.35
CA PRO A 236 -19.16 -24.64 25.84
C PRO A 236 -19.28 -25.61 27.00
N ASP A 237 -19.92 -26.77 26.76
CA ASP A 237 -19.93 -27.83 27.76
C ASP A 237 -18.47 -28.22 28.10
N ASN A 238 -18.08 -27.95 29.36
CA ASN A 238 -16.70 -27.86 29.85
C ASN A 238 -15.95 -29.21 29.76
N SER A 239 -15.48 -29.53 28.56
CA SER A 239 -14.71 -30.74 28.26
C SER A 239 -13.24 -30.41 28.08
N ASP A 240 -12.37 -31.20 28.74
CA ASP A 240 -10.93 -31.17 28.50
C ASP A 240 -10.69 -31.79 27.10
N PRO A 241 -9.99 -31.14 26.15
CA PRO A 241 -8.88 -30.20 26.36
C PRO A 241 -9.18 -28.69 26.21
N PHE A 242 -10.42 -28.27 25.97
CA PHE A 242 -10.75 -26.87 25.71
C PHE A 242 -10.39 -25.96 26.88
N ALA A 243 -10.86 -26.28 28.08
CA ALA A 243 -10.64 -25.46 29.28
C ALA A 243 -9.15 -25.22 29.58
N SER A 244 -8.30 -26.22 29.33
CA SER A 244 -6.84 -26.08 29.50
C SER A 244 -6.22 -25.10 28.49
N LEU A 245 -6.76 -25.03 27.28
CA LEU A 245 -6.29 -24.14 26.21
C LEU A 245 -6.88 -22.73 26.33
N GLU A 246 -8.08 -22.60 26.85
CA GLU A 246 -8.69 -21.33 27.26
C GLU A 246 -7.92 -20.72 28.45
N GLU A 247 -7.59 -21.51 29.47
CA GLU A 247 -6.73 -21.02 30.57
C GLU A 247 -5.36 -20.55 30.02
N ALA A 248 -4.82 -21.24 29.02
CA ALA A 248 -3.57 -20.82 28.38
C ALA A 248 -3.68 -19.48 27.65
N SER A 249 -4.86 -19.09 27.12
CA SER A 249 -5.05 -17.76 26.52
C SER A 249 -5.11 -16.62 27.53
N GLN A 250 -5.40 -16.92 28.79
CA GLN A 250 -5.45 -15.95 29.90
C GLN A 250 -4.10 -15.78 30.60
N GLN A 251 -3.06 -16.46 30.12
CA GLN A 251 -1.73 -16.39 30.71
C GLN A 251 -0.79 -15.53 29.87
N LYS A 252 -0.04 -14.67 30.56
CA LYS A 252 0.99 -13.83 29.92
C LYS A 252 2.11 -14.67 29.31
N VAL A 253 2.23 -14.60 27.99
CA VAL A 253 3.26 -15.27 27.19
C VAL A 253 4.51 -14.39 27.12
N LYS A 254 5.68 -14.97 27.39
CA LYS A 254 6.96 -14.24 27.35
C LYS A 254 7.42 -13.94 25.90
N PRO A 255 8.24 -12.88 25.69
CA PRO A 255 8.89 -12.61 24.41
C PRO A 255 9.51 -13.85 23.75
N GLY A 256 9.17 -14.08 22.48
CA GLY A 256 9.68 -15.18 21.67
C GLY A 256 9.03 -16.55 21.90
N ALA A 257 8.18 -16.71 22.92
CA ALA A 257 7.49 -17.97 23.18
C ALA A 257 6.25 -18.15 22.28
N THR A 258 5.85 -19.41 22.11
CA THR A 258 4.62 -19.81 21.43
C THR A 258 3.83 -20.73 22.34
N VAL A 259 2.51 -20.49 22.42
CA VAL A 259 1.56 -21.30 23.18
C VAL A 259 0.36 -21.64 22.31
N GLN A 260 -0.30 -22.75 22.62
CA GLN A 260 -1.56 -23.12 21.99
C GLN A 260 -2.69 -22.66 22.89
N CYS A 261 -3.73 -22.12 22.26
CA CYS A 261 -4.84 -21.48 22.93
C CYS A 261 -6.15 -21.89 22.28
N ALA A 262 -7.25 -21.66 23.00
CA ALA A 262 -8.59 -21.78 22.48
C ALA A 262 -9.42 -20.57 22.95
N ILE A 263 -10.39 -20.18 22.14
CA ILE A 263 -11.44 -19.23 22.49
C ILE A 263 -12.71 -19.66 21.79
N ASP A 264 -13.87 -19.34 22.33
CA ASP A 264 -15.14 -19.76 21.75
C ASP A 264 -16.14 -18.60 21.62
N TYR A 265 -17.08 -18.78 20.70
CA TYR A 265 -18.16 -17.84 20.46
C TYR A 265 -19.48 -18.58 20.27
N GLU A 266 -20.54 -18.06 20.87
CA GLU A 266 -21.90 -18.56 20.67
C GLU A 266 -22.33 -18.25 19.23
N LEU A 267 -22.68 -19.29 18.47
CA LEU A 267 -23.21 -19.14 17.12
C LEU A 267 -24.68 -18.74 17.16
N ASP A 268 -25.06 -17.75 16.36
CA ASP A 268 -26.48 -17.41 16.14
C ASP A 268 -27.18 -18.49 15.31
N ASN A 269 -26.43 -19.14 14.40
CA ASN A 269 -26.87 -20.32 13.65
C ASN A 269 -25.68 -21.18 13.19
N SER A 270 -25.95 -22.42 12.77
CA SER A 270 -24.92 -23.37 12.35
C SER A 270 -24.66 -23.42 10.84
N ASP A 271 -25.33 -22.56 10.05
CA ASP A 271 -25.35 -22.66 8.59
C ASP A 271 -24.60 -21.52 7.89
N ASN A 272 -24.29 -20.45 8.62
CA ASN A 272 -23.65 -19.26 8.04
C ASN A 272 -22.19 -19.07 8.45
N VAL A 273 -21.46 -18.44 7.54
CA VAL A 273 -20.03 -18.15 7.67
C VAL A 273 -19.75 -17.18 8.82
N VAL A 274 -18.73 -17.49 9.61
CA VAL A 274 -18.19 -16.62 10.66
C VAL A 274 -16.93 -15.94 10.17
N LYS A 275 -16.89 -14.61 10.34
CA LYS A 275 -15.78 -13.75 9.94
C LYS A 275 -15.22 -13.02 11.15
N MET A 276 -13.93 -12.73 11.13
CA MET A 276 -13.30 -11.82 12.07
C MET A 276 -12.87 -10.56 11.34
N THR A 277 -13.19 -9.39 11.90
CA THR A 277 -12.48 -8.15 11.60
C THR A 277 -11.35 -8.01 12.62
N ALA A 278 -10.11 -8.24 12.17
CA ALA A 278 -8.94 -8.13 13.03
C ALA A 278 -8.59 -6.66 13.26
N LYS A 279 -8.19 -6.33 14.49
CA LYS A 279 -7.73 -5.00 14.87
C LYS A 279 -6.33 -5.08 15.52
N ASP A 280 -5.54 -4.01 15.42
CA ASP A 280 -4.27 -3.87 16.15
C ASP A 280 -4.51 -3.45 17.62
N GLU A 281 -3.43 -3.27 18.39
CA GLU A 281 -3.50 -2.83 19.79
C GLU A 281 -4.13 -1.44 19.99
N ASN A 282 -4.25 -0.65 18.92
CA ASN A 282 -4.90 0.65 18.91
C ASN A 282 -6.35 0.59 18.38
N LEU A 283 -6.89 -0.62 18.21
CA LEU A 283 -8.23 -0.90 17.68
C LEU A 283 -8.44 -0.43 16.23
N ASN A 284 -7.37 -0.19 15.47
CA ASN A 284 -7.50 0.07 14.04
C ASN A 284 -7.75 -1.24 13.31
N LYS A 285 -8.64 -1.22 12.31
CA LYS A 285 -8.87 -2.39 11.45
C LYS A 285 -7.62 -2.69 10.61
N ILE A 286 -7.14 -3.92 10.68
CA ILE A 286 -5.94 -4.39 9.94
C ILE A 286 -6.25 -5.48 8.91
N GLY A 287 -7.51 -5.95 8.89
CA GLY A 287 -8.02 -6.83 7.85
C GLY A 287 -9.21 -7.65 8.30
N SER A 288 -9.55 -8.65 7.50
CA SER A 288 -10.64 -9.57 7.80
C SER A 288 -10.26 -10.98 7.36
N LEU A 289 -10.63 -11.98 8.15
CA LEU A 289 -10.44 -13.40 7.82
C LEU A 289 -11.74 -14.18 8.02
N THR A 290 -11.92 -15.23 7.23
CA THR A 290 -13.01 -16.21 7.44
C THR A 290 -12.52 -17.20 8.49
N ILE A 291 -13.20 -17.23 9.64
CA ILE A 291 -12.85 -18.09 10.78
C ILE A 291 -13.42 -19.48 10.55
N TRP A 292 -14.68 -19.54 10.13
CA TRP A 292 -15.39 -20.79 9.95
C TRP A 292 -16.39 -20.68 8.81
N ASN A 293 -16.46 -21.73 8.01
CA ASN A 293 -17.42 -21.91 6.94
C ASN A 293 -17.99 -23.32 7.09
N PRO A 294 -19.30 -23.47 7.37
CA PRO A 294 -19.91 -24.79 7.59
C PRO A 294 -19.88 -25.72 6.37
N ASN A 295 -19.54 -25.20 5.19
CA ASN A 295 -19.50 -25.94 3.93
C ASN A 295 -18.09 -26.36 3.47
N ASP A 296 -17.04 -26.04 4.24
CA ASP A 296 -15.64 -26.44 3.96
C ASP A 296 -15.27 -27.75 4.68
#